data_AF-A0A5F0D5I5-F1
#
_entry.id   AF-A0A5F0D5I5-F1
#
_cell.length_a   1.000
_cell.length_b   1.000
_cell.length_c   1.000
_cell.angle_alpha   90.00
_cell.angle_beta   90.00
_cell.angle_gamma   90.00
#
_symmetry.space_group_name_H-M   'P 1'
#
loop_
_entity.id
_entity.type
_entity.pdbx_description
1 polymer ?
#
loop_
_entity_poly.entity_id
_entity_poly.type
_entity_poly.pdbx_seq_one_letter_code
_entity_poly.pdbx_strand_id
1 'polypeptide(L)'
;MTPDEMERHESHLSAFSRSGGSLRADAPNATVNNPAWFIDGDLTFERQQFHARVRAEFREEQPNVLTDRKAIVLAGPPGAGKSTVLSQVIAAAGGSADQWRVIDADHFKDVLLREAIADGTYCCTSPGVTMRSSRWVTMGRRVVVLVGGVIVTSGAACGRRLGRASSR
;
A
#
# COMPACT_ATOMS: atom_id res chain seq x y z
N MET A 1 -19.82 -9.00 17.66
CA MET A 1 -20.29 -9.58 16.40
C MET A 1 -21.03 -10.85 16.75
N THR A 2 -22.31 -10.95 16.41
CA THR A 2 -23.10 -12.16 16.66
C THR A 2 -22.72 -13.24 15.63
N PRO A 3 -23.02 -14.53 15.91
CA PRO A 3 -22.82 -15.60 14.93
C PRO A 3 -23.49 -15.31 13.57
N ASP A 4 -24.70 -14.75 13.58
CA ASP A 4 -25.43 -14.39 12.35
C ASP A 4 -24.74 -13.24 11.58
N GLU A 5 -24.13 -12.28 12.28
CA GLU A 5 -23.33 -11.23 11.66
C GLU A 5 -22.06 -11.79 11.02
N MET A 6 -21.42 -12.76 11.68
CA MET A 6 -20.25 -13.46 11.12
C MET A 6 -20.63 -14.25 9.86
N GLU A 7 -21.72 -15.03 9.90
CA GLU A 7 -22.17 -15.82 8.75
C GLU A 7 -22.57 -14.94 7.55
N ARG A 8 -23.23 -13.80 7.80
CA ARG A 8 -23.52 -12.81 6.76
C ARG A 8 -22.24 -12.18 6.20
N HIS A 9 -21.27 -11.87 7.05
CA HIS A 9 -19.99 -11.30 6.63
C HIS A 9 -19.21 -12.29 5.76
N GLU A 10 -19.09 -13.55 6.20
CA GLU A 10 -18.46 -14.62 5.43
C GLU A 10 -19.15 -14.86 4.10
N SER A 11 -20.49 -14.91 4.09
CA SER A 11 -21.27 -15.06 2.86
C SER A 11 -21.03 -13.92 1.87
N HIS A 12 -20.96 -12.68 2.34
CA HIS A 12 -20.63 -11.52 1.50
C HIS A 12 -19.20 -11.58 0.96
N LEU A 13 -18.21 -11.88 1.80
CA LEU A 13 -16.81 -12.00 1.36
C LEU A 13 -16.63 -13.16 0.36
N SER A 14 -17.32 -14.27 0.59
CA SER A 14 -17.35 -15.41 -0.33
C SER A 14 -17.90 -14.99 -1.69
N ALA A 15 -19.01 -14.24 -1.72
CA ALA A 15 -19.58 -13.74 -2.97
C ALA A 15 -18.60 -12.84 -3.77
N PHE A 16 -17.88 -11.93 -3.10
CA PHE A 16 -16.89 -11.07 -3.76
C PHE A 16 -15.63 -11.81 -4.21
N SER A 17 -15.33 -12.96 -3.63
CA SER A 17 -14.14 -13.77 -3.92
C SER A 17 -14.38 -14.86 -4.99
N ARG A 18 -15.64 -15.14 -5.35
CA ARG A 18 -16.00 -16.10 -6.41
C ARG A 18 -15.48 -15.67 -7.78
N SER A 19 -15.47 -16.59 -8.74
CA SER A 19 -15.13 -16.30 -10.13
C SER A 19 -15.98 -15.14 -10.68
N GLY A 20 -15.35 -14.14 -11.29
CA GLY A 20 -15.99 -12.89 -11.72
C GLY A 20 -16.27 -11.87 -10.60
N GLY A 21 -15.91 -12.18 -9.35
CA GLY A 21 -16.03 -11.29 -8.20
C GLY A 21 -14.94 -10.20 -8.16
N SER A 22 -15.24 -9.08 -7.49
CA SER A 22 -14.42 -7.86 -7.48
C SER A 22 -13.17 -7.90 -6.60
N LEU A 23 -13.02 -8.91 -5.74
CA LEU A 23 -11.83 -9.09 -4.89
C LEU A 23 -10.82 -10.08 -5.48
N ARG A 24 -11.01 -10.48 -6.74
CA ARG A 24 -10.09 -11.38 -7.41
C ARG A 24 -8.86 -10.66 -7.97
N ALA A 25 -7.75 -11.39 -8.04
CA ALA A 25 -6.50 -10.89 -8.58
C ALA A 25 -6.56 -10.56 -10.08
N ASP A 26 -7.50 -11.17 -10.81
CA ASP A 26 -7.78 -10.96 -12.23
C ASP A 26 -8.99 -10.04 -12.48
N ALA A 27 -9.59 -9.46 -11.42
CA ALA A 27 -10.73 -8.57 -11.57
C ALA A 27 -10.33 -7.28 -12.32
N PRO A 28 -11.25 -6.62 -13.06
CA PRO A 28 -10.94 -5.39 -13.81
C PRO A 28 -10.32 -4.27 -12.97
N ASN A 29 -10.65 -4.22 -11.68
CA ASN A 29 -10.18 -3.24 -10.70
C ASN A 29 -8.95 -3.73 -9.90
N ALA A 30 -8.38 -4.88 -10.23
CA ALA A 30 -7.16 -5.37 -9.60
C ALA A 30 -5.99 -4.42 -9.90
N THR A 31 -5.12 -4.21 -8.91
CA THR A 31 -3.92 -3.35 -9.01
C THR A 31 -3.05 -3.67 -10.23
N VAL A 32 -2.93 -4.95 -10.61
CA VAL A 32 -2.16 -5.41 -11.77
C VAL A 32 -2.74 -4.97 -13.12
N ASN A 33 -4.02 -4.59 -13.13
CA ASN A 33 -4.71 -4.10 -14.33
C ASN A 33 -4.70 -2.57 -14.41
N ASN A 34 -4.02 -1.86 -13.50
CA ASN A 34 -3.89 -0.41 -13.58
C ASN A 34 -2.88 -0.02 -14.67
N PRO A 35 -3.30 0.63 -15.77
CA PRO A 35 -2.41 0.98 -16.88
C PRO A 35 -1.36 2.03 -16.52
N ALA A 36 -1.53 2.78 -15.42
CA ALA A 36 -0.50 3.68 -14.92
C ALA A 36 0.69 2.94 -14.30
N TRP A 37 0.48 1.69 -13.84
CA TRP A 37 1.47 0.90 -13.11
C TRP A 37 1.95 -0.32 -13.89
N PHE A 38 1.10 -0.89 -14.75
CA PHE A 38 1.38 -2.09 -15.52
C PHE A 38 0.99 -1.93 -17.00
N ILE A 39 1.83 -2.45 -17.90
CA ILE A 39 1.56 -2.56 -19.33
C ILE A 39 1.90 -4.00 -19.73
N ASP A 40 0.95 -4.72 -20.32
CA ASP A 40 1.10 -6.12 -20.73
C ASP A 40 1.59 -7.06 -19.61
N GLY A 41 1.25 -6.74 -18.35
CA GLY A 41 1.64 -7.49 -17.15
C GLY A 41 2.99 -7.07 -16.55
N ASP A 42 3.77 -6.25 -17.25
CA ASP A 42 5.04 -5.72 -16.77
C ASP A 42 4.89 -4.36 -16.10
N LEU A 43 5.73 -4.08 -15.11
CA LEU A 43 5.76 -2.77 -14.45
C LEU A 43 6.21 -1.68 -15.43
N THR A 44 5.55 -0.53 -15.41
CA THR A 44 6.05 0.66 -16.11
C THR A 44 7.41 1.08 -15.54
N PHE A 45 8.24 1.74 -16.36
CA PHE A 45 9.57 2.20 -15.93
C PHE A 45 9.51 3.07 -14.67
N GLU A 46 8.55 3.98 -14.59
CA GLU A 46 8.34 4.83 -13.41
C GLU A 46 8.01 4.01 -12.17
N ARG A 47 7.13 3.00 -12.31
CA ARG A 47 6.78 2.10 -11.20
C ARG A 47 7.96 1.24 -10.75
N GLN A 48 8.80 0.79 -11.68
CA GLN A 48 10.03 0.07 -11.36
C GLN A 48 11.00 0.93 -10.55
N GLN A 49 11.20 2.19 -10.97
CA GLN A 49 12.04 3.14 -10.23
C GLN A 49 11.48 3.44 -8.84
N PHE A 50 10.17 3.63 -8.73
CA PHE A 50 9.50 3.80 -7.43
C PHE A 50 9.74 2.58 -6.52
N HIS A 51 9.51 1.36 -7.02
CA HIS A 51 9.77 0.14 -6.25
C HIS A 51 11.26 0.03 -5.85
N ALA A 52 12.19 0.45 -6.70
CA ALA A 52 13.61 0.46 -6.39
C ALA A 52 13.94 1.45 -5.25
N ARG A 53 13.34 2.64 -5.27
CA ARG A 53 13.46 3.66 -4.22
C ARG A 53 12.91 3.16 -2.89
N VAL A 54 11.67 2.63 -2.86
CA VAL A 54 11.06 2.08 -1.64
C VAL A 54 11.92 0.97 -1.03
N ARG A 55 12.51 0.10 -1.86
CA ARG A 55 13.44 -0.93 -1.38
C ARG A 55 14.74 -0.36 -0.82
N ALA A 56 15.24 0.74 -1.37
CA ALA A 56 16.45 1.40 -0.87
C ALA A 56 16.17 2.08 0.48
N GLU A 57 15.12 2.89 0.57
CA GLU A 57 14.67 3.56 1.80
C GLU A 57 14.44 2.55 2.93
N PHE A 58 13.72 1.46 2.67
CA PHE A 58 13.51 0.39 3.65
C PHE A 58 14.82 -0.24 4.16
N ARG A 59 15.86 -0.31 3.33
CA ARG A 59 17.18 -0.81 3.77
C ARG A 59 17.95 0.22 4.57
N GLU A 60 17.76 1.51 4.32
CA GLU A 60 18.43 2.61 4.99
C GLU A 60 17.84 2.90 6.38
N GLU A 61 16.54 2.66 6.58
CA GLU A 61 15.85 2.83 7.87
C GLU A 61 16.43 1.97 9.01
N GLN A 62 17.12 0.87 8.69
CA GLN A 62 17.68 -0.06 9.67
C GLN A 62 19.14 -0.40 9.32
N PRO A 63 20.09 0.52 9.55
CA PRO A 63 21.48 0.35 9.11
C PRO A 63 22.27 -0.69 9.92
N ASN A 64 21.81 -1.02 11.13
CA ASN A 64 22.52 -1.91 12.07
C ASN A 64 22.28 -3.41 11.81
N VAL A 65 21.51 -3.75 10.78
CA VAL A 65 21.12 -5.14 10.47
C VAL A 65 22.35 -5.97 10.09
N LEU A 66 22.52 -7.11 10.75
CA LEU A 66 23.64 -8.01 10.50
C LEU A 66 23.48 -8.72 9.14
N THR A 67 24.62 -8.99 8.49
CA THR A 67 24.71 -9.69 7.19
C THR A 67 25.18 -11.15 7.34
N ASP A 68 24.80 -11.79 8.44
CA ASP A 68 25.20 -13.16 8.79
C ASP A 68 24.37 -14.26 8.09
N ARG A 69 23.53 -13.87 7.11
CA ARG A 69 22.68 -14.73 6.28
C ARG A 69 21.70 -15.62 7.08
N LYS A 70 21.25 -15.15 8.24
CA LYS A 70 20.20 -15.82 9.02
C LYS A 70 18.83 -15.24 8.71
N ALA A 71 17.81 -16.10 8.77
CA ALA A 71 16.42 -15.72 8.63
C ALA A 71 15.56 -16.46 9.65
N ILE A 72 14.64 -15.73 10.29
CA ILE A 72 13.61 -16.29 11.16
C ILE A 72 12.29 -16.19 10.40
N VAL A 73 11.62 -17.31 10.17
CA VAL A 73 10.32 -17.37 9.49
C VAL A 73 9.29 -17.85 10.48
N LEU A 74 8.28 -17.02 10.74
CA LEU A 74 7.17 -17.33 11.65
C LEU A 74 5.88 -17.46 10.85
N ALA A 75 5.21 -18.60 10.98
CA ALA A 75 3.91 -18.86 10.39
C ALA A 75 2.89 -19.17 11.49
N GLY A 76 1.65 -18.73 11.30
CA GLY A 76 0.55 -19.00 12.23
C GLY A 76 -0.64 -18.08 11.98
N PRO A 77 -1.84 -18.44 12.48
CA PRO A 77 -3.04 -17.63 12.31
C PRO A 77 -2.86 -16.22 12.92
N PRO A 78 -3.62 -15.21 12.45
CA PRO A 78 -3.63 -13.90 13.10
C PRO A 78 -3.98 -14.06 14.58
N GLY A 79 -3.30 -13.32 15.46
CA GLY A 79 -3.48 -13.44 16.90
C GLY A 79 -2.75 -14.61 17.59
N ALA A 80 -2.06 -15.49 16.86
CA ALA A 80 -1.32 -16.63 17.44
C ALA A 80 -0.04 -16.26 18.23
N GLY A 81 0.21 -14.97 18.51
CA GLY A 81 1.37 -14.53 19.28
C GLY A 81 2.71 -14.55 18.54
N LYS A 82 2.71 -14.52 17.20
CA LYS A 82 3.95 -14.52 16.38
C LYS A 82 4.95 -13.44 16.82
N SER A 83 4.49 -12.22 17.10
CA SER A 83 5.37 -11.13 17.56
C SER A 83 6.02 -11.42 18.92
N THR A 84 5.30 -12.10 19.81
CA THR A 84 5.85 -12.51 21.12
C THR A 84 6.94 -13.56 20.95
N VAL A 85 6.71 -14.56 20.10
CA VAL A 85 7.70 -15.60 19.79
C VAL A 85 8.93 -15.00 19.12
N LEU A 86 8.76 -14.04 18.20
CA LEU A 86 9.87 -13.35 17.55
C LEU A 86 10.83 -12.73 18.57
N SER A 87 10.30 -11.98 19.55
CA SER A 87 11.12 -11.35 20.59
C SER A 87 11.89 -12.37 21.43
N GLN A 88 11.29 -13.52 21.73
CA GLN A 88 11.96 -14.60 22.47
C GLN A 88 13.08 -15.24 21.66
N VAL A 89 12.86 -15.49 20.36
CA VAL A 89 13.88 -16.07 19.46
C VAL A 89 15.06 -15.13 19.28
N ILE A 90 14.81 -13.82 19.12
CA ILE A 90 15.88 -12.81 19.03
C ILE A 90 16.71 -12.78 20.32
N ALA A 91 16.04 -12.77 21.48
CA ALA A 91 16.71 -12.79 22.78
C ALA A 91 17.55 -14.06 22.98
N ALA A 92 17.02 -15.22 22.60
CA ALA A 92 17.74 -16.50 22.67
C ALA A 92 18.94 -16.56 21.71
N ALA A 93 18.89 -15.87 20.57
CA ALA A 93 19.99 -15.77 19.63
C ALA A 93 21.11 -14.81 20.09
N GLY A 94 20.96 -14.16 21.25
CA GLY A 94 21.96 -13.25 21.82
C GLY A 94 22.12 -11.93 21.05
N GLY A 95 21.14 -11.57 20.23
CA GLY A 95 21.13 -10.33 19.44
C GLY A 95 20.15 -9.28 19.97
N SER A 96 20.33 -8.03 19.56
CA SER A 96 19.37 -6.95 19.79
C SER A 96 18.38 -6.84 18.62
N ALA A 97 17.19 -6.30 18.86
CA ALA A 97 16.15 -6.23 17.82
C ALA A 97 16.57 -5.40 16.59
N ASP A 98 17.43 -4.40 16.75
CA ASP A 98 17.95 -3.54 15.67
C ASP A 98 18.97 -4.23 14.76
N GLN A 99 19.46 -5.41 15.16
CA GLN A 99 20.30 -6.28 14.32
C GLN A 99 19.49 -7.13 13.36
N TRP A 100 18.16 -7.18 13.51
CA TRP A 100 17.25 -7.96 12.69
C TRP A 100 16.36 -7.04 11.86
N ARG A 101 16.11 -7.44 10.61
CA ARG A 101 15.15 -6.76 9.74
C ARG A 101 13.84 -7.52 9.68
N VAL A 102 12.77 -6.88 10.12
CA VAL A 102 11.41 -7.41 9.97
C VAL A 102 10.93 -7.14 8.55
N ILE A 103 10.69 -8.21 7.79
CA ILE A 103 10.10 -8.12 6.44
C ILE A 103 8.62 -8.45 6.57
N ASP A 104 7.78 -7.42 6.42
CA ASP A 104 6.32 -7.54 6.39
C ASP A 104 5.79 -6.96 5.08
N ALA A 105 4.94 -7.72 4.39
CA ALA A 105 4.31 -7.28 3.14
C ALA A 105 3.35 -6.11 3.38
N ASP A 106 2.71 -6.04 4.54
CA ASP A 106 1.73 -4.99 4.84
C ASP A 106 2.38 -3.62 4.93
N HIS A 107 3.61 -3.53 5.44
CA HIS A 107 4.41 -2.31 5.41
C HIS A 107 4.56 -1.74 3.99
N PHE A 108 4.87 -2.59 3.01
CA PHE A 108 5.00 -2.15 1.62
C PHE A 108 3.65 -1.76 1.02
N LYS A 109 2.57 -2.48 1.33
CA LYS A 109 1.22 -2.12 0.85
C LYS A 109 0.85 -0.71 1.27
N ASP A 110 1.15 -0.32 2.50
CA ASP A 110 0.87 1.04 2.99
C ASP A 110 1.62 2.11 2.20
N VAL A 111 2.92 1.89 1.93
CA VAL A 111 3.73 2.83 1.15
C VAL A 111 3.21 2.95 -0.29
N LEU A 112 2.90 1.82 -0.93
CA LEU A 112 2.36 1.78 -2.29
C LEU A 112 0.99 2.48 -2.37
N LEU A 113 0.13 2.31 -1.36
CA LEU A 113 -1.19 2.92 -1.28
C LEU A 113 -1.09 4.43 -1.05
N ARG A 114 -0.20 4.88 -0.17
CA ARG A 114 0.02 6.31 0.08
C ARG A 114 0.47 7.05 -1.17
N GLU A 115 1.42 6.48 -1.92
CA GLU A 115 1.88 7.06 -3.19
C GLU A 115 0.74 7.13 -4.22
N ALA A 116 -0.02 6.04 -4.37
CA ALA A 116 -1.16 5.96 -5.28
C ALA A 116 -2.26 6.99 -4.96
N ILE A 117 -2.44 7.33 -3.68
CA ILE A 117 -3.38 8.38 -3.27
C ILE A 117 -2.79 9.76 -3.59
N ALA A 118 -1.50 9.97 -3.34
CA ALA A 118 -0.82 11.23 -3.55
C ALA A 118 -0.73 11.62 -5.04
N ASP A 119 -0.46 10.65 -5.91
CA ASP A 119 -0.38 10.85 -7.37
C ASP A 119 -1.76 10.77 -8.06
N GLY A 120 -2.81 10.42 -7.32
CA GLY A 120 -4.19 10.32 -7.78
C GLY A 120 -4.52 9.05 -8.59
N THR A 121 -3.56 8.13 -8.76
CA THR A 121 -3.74 6.90 -9.53
C THR A 121 -4.60 5.85 -8.83
N TYR A 122 -4.83 5.99 -7.52
CA TYR A 122 -5.73 5.11 -6.74
C TYR A 122 -7.18 5.13 -7.26
N CYS A 123 -7.69 6.30 -7.67
CA CYS A 123 -9.06 6.45 -8.14
C CYS A 123 -9.36 5.63 -9.41
N CYS A 124 -8.35 5.40 -10.25
CA CYS A 124 -8.47 4.60 -11.47
C CYS A 124 -8.73 3.11 -11.17
N THR A 125 -8.25 2.63 -10.02
CA THR A 125 -8.48 1.25 -9.54
C THR A 125 -9.74 1.07 -8.72
N SER A 126 -10.41 2.13 -8.28
CA SER A 126 -11.65 2.05 -7.48
C SER A 126 -12.74 2.98 -8.00
N PRO A 127 -13.23 2.80 -9.24
CA PRO A 127 -14.29 3.63 -9.79
C PRO A 127 -15.58 3.44 -8.97
N GLY A 128 -15.96 4.45 -8.18
CA GLY A 128 -17.13 4.44 -7.29
C GLY A 128 -16.81 4.76 -5.83
N VAL A 129 -15.56 4.59 -5.38
CA VAL A 129 -15.12 5.06 -4.07
C VAL A 129 -14.72 6.53 -4.20
N THR A 130 -15.70 7.43 -4.02
CA THR A 130 -15.39 8.86 -3.86
C THR A 130 -15.04 9.10 -2.41
N MET A 131 -13.77 9.47 -2.14
CA MET A 131 -13.32 9.80 -0.79
C MET A 131 -14.06 11.06 -0.31
N ARG A 132 -15.00 10.90 0.62
CA ARG A 132 -15.77 12.02 1.19
C ARG A 132 -14.92 12.71 2.26
N SER A 133 -14.20 13.76 1.83
CA SER A 133 -13.57 14.81 2.63
C SER A 133 -12.69 14.38 3.82
N SER A 134 -11.38 14.44 3.63
CA SER A 134 -10.50 14.94 4.70
C SER A 134 -10.65 16.47 4.74
N ARG A 135 -10.93 17.03 5.91
CA ARG A 135 -11.17 18.47 6.11
C ARG A 135 -9.87 19.24 5.81
N TRP A 136 -9.82 19.90 4.65
CA TRP A 136 -8.73 20.78 4.26
C TRP A 136 -8.85 22.11 5.02
N VAL A 137 -7.85 22.46 5.83
CA VAL A 137 -7.71 23.84 6.33
C VAL A 137 -6.81 24.58 5.35
N THR A 138 -7.43 25.35 4.45
CA THR A 138 -6.73 26.28 3.55
C THR A 138 -6.39 27.57 4.28
N MET A 139 -5.10 27.92 4.33
CA MET A 139 -4.65 29.28 4.61
C MET A 139 -3.50 29.63 3.66
N GLY A 140 -3.78 30.52 2.69
CA GLY A 140 -2.78 31.23 1.88
C GLY A 140 -1.77 30.42 1.07
N ARG A 141 -2.08 30.16 -0.21
CA ARG A 141 -1.17 29.87 -1.36
C ARG A 141 0.01 28.88 -1.21
N ARG A 142 0.15 28.14 -0.11
CA ARG A 142 1.10 27.03 0.03
C ARG A 142 0.42 25.90 0.81
N VAL A 143 0.35 24.72 0.20
CA VAL A 143 -0.10 23.50 0.87
C VAL A 143 1.12 22.94 1.60
N VAL A 144 1.06 22.90 2.93
CA VAL A 144 2.08 22.28 3.79
C VAL A 144 1.44 21.07 4.43
N VAL A 145 1.97 19.88 4.13
CA VAL A 145 1.63 18.64 4.84
C VAL A 145 2.76 18.38 5.84
N LEU A 146 2.44 18.38 7.13
CA LEU A 146 3.36 18.07 8.21
C LEU A 146 2.92 16.77 8.88
N VAL A 147 3.51 15.64 8.49
CA VAL A 147 3.70 14.47 9.37
C VAL A 147 4.96 13.73 8.88
N GLY A 148 6.01 13.69 9.71
CA GLY A 148 7.19 12.84 9.48
C GLY A 148 8.25 13.39 8.51
N GLY A 149 8.79 14.59 8.78
CA GLY A 149 10.20 14.91 8.49
C GLY A 149 10.71 14.98 7.05
N VAL A 150 9.90 14.83 5.99
CA VAL A 150 10.36 15.01 4.60
C VAL A 150 9.38 15.91 3.83
N ILE A 151 9.90 17.05 3.35
CA ILE A 151 9.14 18.00 2.51
C ILE A 151 9.25 17.53 1.06
N VAL A 152 8.17 17.01 0.49
CA VAL A 152 8.04 16.80 -0.97
C VAL A 152 7.08 17.85 -1.51
N THR A 153 7.58 18.72 -2.39
CA THR A 153 6.76 19.63 -3.18
C THR A 153 6.62 19.05 -4.59
N SER A 154 5.39 18.77 -5.04
CA SER A 154 5.12 18.55 -6.46
C SER A 154 3.81 19.24 -6.83
N GLY A 155 3.93 20.19 -7.75
CA GLY A 155 2.80 20.80 -8.44
C GLY A 155 2.64 20.14 -9.80
N ALA A 156 1.50 19.48 -10.02
CA ALA A 156 0.95 19.27 -11.35
C ALA A 156 -0.56 19.02 -11.21
N ALA A 157 -1.35 20.02 -11.58
CA ALA A 157 -2.79 19.88 -11.68
C ALA A 157 -3.13 18.97 -12.88
N CYS A 158 -3.81 17.86 -12.62
CA CYS A 158 -4.43 17.03 -13.64
C CYS A 158 -5.61 17.79 -14.28
N GLY A 159 -5.34 18.50 -15.38
CA GLY A 159 -6.33 19.21 -16.17
C GLY A 159 -7.06 18.26 -17.13
N ARG A 160 -8.28 17.86 -16.78
CA ARG A 160 -9.24 17.32 -17.76
C ARG A 160 -9.67 18.45 -18.73
N ARG A 161 -9.18 18.43 -19.96
CA ARG A 161 -9.81 19.17 -21.08
C ARG A 161 -11.14 18.49 -21.42
N LEU A 162 -12.24 19.07 -20.98
CA LEU A 162 -13.55 18.83 -21.57
C LEU A 162 -13.58 19.50 -22.94
N GLY A 163 -13.76 18.70 -23.99
CA GLY A 163 -13.97 19.18 -25.35
C GLY A 163 -15.23 20.04 -25.42
N ARG A 164 -15.11 21.23 -26.01
CA ARG A 164 -16.26 22.06 -26.38
C ARG A 164 -16.99 21.41 -27.55
N ALA A 165 -18.29 21.16 -27.38
CA ALA A 165 -19.22 20.98 -28.47
C ALA A 165 -19.26 22.26 -29.32
N SER A 166 -19.06 22.12 -30.63
CA SER A 166 -19.32 23.17 -31.62
C SER A 166 -20.62 22.82 -32.32
N SER A 167 -21.68 23.56 -31.99
CA SER A 167 -22.86 23.70 -32.83
C SER A 167 -22.66 24.89 -33.77
N ARG A 168 -22.75 24.63 -35.07
CA ARG A 168 -23.28 25.53 -36.11
C ARG A 168 -23.50 24.73 -37.38
#